data_AF-A0ABD5T945-F1
#
_entry.id   AF-A0ABD5T945-F1
#
_cell.length_a   1.000
_cell.length_b   1.000
_cell.length_c   1.000
_cell.angle_alpha   90.00
_cell.angle_beta   90.00
_cell.angle_gamma   90.00
#
_symmetry.space_group_name_H-M   'P 1'
#
loop_
_entity.id
_entity.type
_entity.pdbx_description
1 polymer ?
#
loop_
_entity_poly.entity_id
_entity_poly.type
_entity_poly.pdbx_seq_one_letter_code
_entity_poly.pdbx_strand_id
1 'polypeptide(L)' 'MDANQQEFRNPFGMDEACENCPELCDARDRVVHGYGDVGAEFLVVGTRPTAAAETNGVPF' A
#
# COMPACT_ATOMS: atom_id res chain seq x y z
N MET A 1 -15.07 14.40 0.73
CA MET A 1 -14.33 13.31 1.39
C MET A 1 -13.73 13.95 2.62
N ASP A 2 -14.09 13.49 3.83
CA ASP A 2 -13.43 13.96 5.04
C ASP A 2 -12.01 13.37 5.05
N ALA A 3 -10.99 14.23 5.09
CA ALA A 3 -9.60 13.80 5.01
C ALA A 3 -9.06 13.24 6.34
N ASN A 4 -9.88 13.23 7.39
CA ASN A 4 -9.50 12.75 8.71
C ASN A 4 -9.38 11.22 8.73
N GLN A 5 -8.19 10.71 8.39
CA GLN A 5 -7.85 9.30 8.52
C GLN A 5 -7.61 8.95 10.00
N GLN A 6 -8.44 8.07 10.57
CA GLN A 6 -8.32 7.64 11.98
C GLN A 6 -7.54 6.33 12.17
N GLU A 7 -7.37 5.53 11.12
CA GLU A 7 -6.63 4.27 11.16
C GLU A 7 -5.38 4.35 10.31
N PHE A 8 -4.26 3.88 10.85
CA PHE A 8 -2.99 3.94 10.14
C PHE A 8 -2.84 2.86 9.05
N ARG A 9 -3.51 1.71 9.15
CA ARG A 9 -3.34 0.61 8.18
C ARG A 9 -4.62 0.38 7.38
N ASN A 10 -4.47 0.30 6.05
CA ASN A 10 -5.52 0.03 5.07
C ASN A 10 -6.88 0.70 5.39
N PRO A 11 -6.93 2.03 5.59
CA PRO A 11 -8.13 2.73 6.03
C PRO A 11 -9.29 2.68 5.03
N PHE A 12 -9.03 2.25 3.79
CA PHE A 12 -10.00 2.25 2.69
C PHE A 12 -10.44 0.85 2.27
N GLY A 13 -10.03 -0.20 2.99
CA GLY A 13 -10.38 -1.58 2.64
C GLY A 13 -9.93 -1.96 1.24
N MET A 14 -8.74 -1.50 0.83
CA MET A 14 -8.16 -1.83 -0.46
C MET A 14 -7.85 -3.33 -0.55
N ASP A 15 -7.87 -3.85 -1.78
CA ASP A 15 -7.71 -5.27 -2.06
C ASP A 15 -6.32 -5.79 -1.68
N GLU A 16 -6.26 -6.58 -0.61
CA GLU A 16 -5.05 -7.21 -0.10
C GLU A 16 -4.68 -8.53 -0.82
N ALA A 17 -5.56 -9.02 -1.70
CA ALA A 17 -5.45 -10.33 -2.36
C ALA A 17 -5.53 -10.22 -3.90
N CYS A 18 -5.00 -9.15 -4.47
CA CYS A 18 -5.08 -8.88 -5.92
C CYS A 18 -4.37 -9.95 -6.78
N GLU A 19 -5.12 -10.75 -7.53
CA GLU A 19 -4.58 -11.84 -8.37
C GLU A 19 -4.41 -11.46 -9.85
N ASN A 20 -4.47 -10.18 -10.20
CA ASN A 20 -4.48 -9.72 -11.60
C ASN A 20 -3.16 -9.99 -12.37
N CYS A 21 -2.04 -10.18 -11.66
CA CYS A 21 -0.72 -10.45 -12.23
C CYS A 21 -0.15 -11.72 -11.58
N PRO A 22 -0.36 -12.91 -12.16
CA PRO A 22 0.03 -14.19 -11.57
C PRO A 22 1.51 -14.27 -11.19
N GLU A 23 2.40 -13.69 -11.99
CA GLU A 23 3.84 -13.64 -11.77
C GLU A 23 4.25 -12.88 -10.51
N LEU A 24 3.38 -12.01 -9.99
CA LEU A 24 3.60 -11.25 -8.77
C LEU A 24 2.97 -11.92 -7.54
N CYS A 25 1.96 -12.77 -7.73
CA CYS A 25 1.29 -13.46 -6.63
C CYS A 25 2.26 -14.36 -5.85
N ASP A 26 3.08 -15.13 -6.58
CA ASP A 26 4.05 -16.04 -5.98
C ASP A 26 5.33 -15.33 -5.48
N ALA A 27 5.61 -14.13 -6.00
CA ALA A 27 6.85 -13.40 -5.73
C ALA A 27 6.78 -12.45 -4.52
N ARG A 28 5.57 -12.14 -4.04
CA ARG A 28 5.32 -11.19 -2.95
C ARG A 28 4.83 -11.90 -1.70
N ASP A 29 5.12 -11.33 -0.53
CA ASP A 29 4.56 -11.82 0.72
C ASP A 29 3.17 -11.21 0.96
N ARG A 30 2.93 -9.98 0.44
CA ARG A 30 1.63 -9.28 0.53
C ARG A 30 1.49 -8.21 -0.55
N VAL A 31 0.31 -7.61 -0.62
CA VAL A 31 0.12 -6.34 -1.34
C VAL A 31 0.52 -5.19 -0.41
N VAL A 32 1.38 -4.28 -0.89
CA VAL A 32 1.75 -3.04 -0.18
C VAL A 32 1.05 -1.87 -0.86
N HIS A 33 0.06 -1.29 -0.20
CA HIS A 33 -0.65 -0.11 -0.69
C HIS A 33 0.07 1.20 -0.34
N GLY A 34 -0.34 2.29 -0.98
CA GLY A 34 0.08 3.63 -0.60
C GLY A 34 -0.29 3.95 0.86
N TYR A 35 0.56 4.73 1.51
CA TYR A 35 0.36 5.18 2.89
C TYR A 35 0.56 6.69 2.97
N GLY A 36 -0.38 7.39 3.61
CA GLY A 36 -0.32 8.83 3.80
C GLY A 36 -1.70 9.44 3.98
N ASP A 37 -1.73 10.72 4.33
CA ASP A 37 -2.95 11.50 4.47
C ASP A 37 -3.64 11.69 3.10
N VAL A 38 -4.96 11.50 3.03
CA VAL A 38 -5.73 11.66 1.78
C VAL A 38 -5.80 13.11 1.30
N GLY A 39 -5.60 14.07 2.19
CA GLY A 39 -5.46 15.50 1.91
C GLY A 39 -4.01 15.95 1.68
N ALA A 40 -3.04 15.03 1.58
CA ALA A 40 -1.65 15.38 1.32
C ALA A 40 -1.50 16.19 0.01
N GLU A 41 -0.70 17.27 0.09
CA GLU A 41 -0.41 18.12 -1.07
C GLU A 41 0.54 17.46 -2.08
N PHE A 42 1.27 16.43 -1.65
CA PHE A 42 2.27 15.73 -2.44
C PHE A 42 2.09 14.23 -2.39
N LEU A 43 2.24 13.58 -3.55
CA LEU A 43 2.29 12.13 -3.70
C LEU A 43 3.69 11.72 -4.17
N VAL A 44 4.31 10.78 -3.46
CA VAL A 44 5.58 10.17 -3.86
C VAL A 44 5.32 8.74 -4.33
N VAL A 45 5.85 8.39 -5.50
CA VAL A 45 5.66 7.07 -6.12
C VAL A 45 7.01 6.41 -6.36
N GLY A 46 7.24 5.26 -5.72
CA GLY A 46 8.39 4.39 -5.96
C GLY A 46 8.13 3.37 -7.05
N THR A 47 9.14 2.57 -7.41
CA THR A 47 9.02 1.56 -8.47
C THR A 47 8.37 0.26 -8.01
N ARG A 48 8.70 -0.20 -6.80
CA ARG A 48 8.22 -1.46 -6.20
C ARG A 48 8.47 -1.48 -4.68
N PRO A 49 7.78 -2.35 -3.92
CA PRO A 49 8.10 -2.54 -2.51
C PRO A 49 9.54 -3.01 -2.28
N THR A 50 10.15 -2.49 -1.23
CA THR A 50 11.39 -3.03 -0.66
C THR A 50 11.09 -4.23 0.23
N ALA A 51 12.09 -5.03 0.58
CA ALA A 51 11.88 -6.14 1.54
C ALA A 51 11.37 -5.66 2.90
N ALA A 52 11.77 -4.45 3.32
CA ALA A 52 11.26 -3.81 4.53
C ALA A 52 9.79 -3.40 4.37
N ALA A 53 9.42 -2.84 3.22
CA ALA A 53 8.04 -2.48 2.92
C ALA A 53 7.12 -3.71 2.88
N GLU A 54 7.57 -4.82 2.27
CA GLU A 54 6.86 -6.11 2.30
C GLU A 54 6.63 -6.60 3.73
N THR A 55 7.69 -6.59 4.56
CA THR A 55 7.61 -7.03 5.96
C THR A 55 6.60 -6.20 6.76
N ASN A 56 6.66 -4.88 6.62
CA ASN A 56 5.90 -3.94 7.45
C ASN A 56 4.52 -3.60 6.88
N GLY A 57 4.30 -3.79 5.57
CA GLY A 57 3.09 -3.38 4.86
C GLY A 57 2.96 -1.87 4.65
N VAL A 58 4.08 -1.13 4.63
CA VAL A 58 4.12 0.33 4.45
C VAL A 58 5.19 0.67 3.39
N PRO A 59 4.90 1.52 2.39
CA PRO A 59 5.83 1.83 1.30
C PRO A 59 7.02 2.68 1.74
N PHE A 60 8.06 2.64 0.87
CA PHE A 60 9.42 3.19 0.99
C PHE A 60 10.33 2.40 1.94
#